data_AF-A0A7Y0DUY6-F1
#
_entry.id   AF-A0A7Y0DUY6-F1
#
_cell.length_a   1.000
_cell.length_b   1.000
_cell.length_c   1.000
_cell.angle_alpha   90.00
_cell.angle_beta   90.00
_cell.angle_gamma   90.00
#
_symmetry.space_group_name_H-M   'P 1'
#
loop_
_entity.id
_entity.type
_entity.pdbx_description
1 polymer ?
#
loop_
_entity_poly.entity_id
_entity_poly.type
_entity_poly.pdbx_seq_one_letter_code
_entity_poly.pdbx_strand_id
1 'polypeptide(L)'
;MKKQFLTALLLLSASQANAFSQETHKRIVIDAVNYMQQHPSSTQFSALTRYAQQNNMTITQLAEVLGQAAYDVDDFEDTFFCGNVIGSCVQAPIWGAAESIVKYTSYWHFQNHTQGADQHGNDFGGYNYQKLTVWGIVDNLASIWLKGDYLDDGQGGETGWFNADSSKYNSYGITEANYRIDSQSNYSMYDDFEEMPFQPIDNLGQYWYQSYLQSGNPQVLGFVFHTTDLLQPHHTWTTSALNHASWESWVKDYYDQEQLNDTVLITQAMQTFSPLDINSQDVRPLLTQGGAFSYAQGGIVLNSKDHYDRLDTAKQVIPHAIAMVIHLLNHAMVARQ
;
A
#
# COMPACT_ATOMS: atom_id res chain seq x y z
N MET A 1 9.38 -47.81 -29.08
CA MET A 1 10.06 -47.36 -27.85
C MET A 1 9.51 -45.97 -27.49
N LYS A 2 8.59 -45.91 -26.51
CA LYS A 2 8.01 -44.66 -26.01
C LYS A 2 8.99 -44.04 -25.00
N LYS A 3 9.52 -42.85 -25.29
CA LYS A 3 10.25 -42.05 -24.30
C LYS A 3 9.22 -41.23 -23.54
N GLN A 4 8.93 -41.66 -22.31
CA GLN A 4 8.19 -40.86 -21.33
C GLN A 4 9.17 -39.84 -20.75
N PHE A 5 8.95 -38.55 -21.04
CA PHE A 5 9.54 -37.48 -20.26
C PHE A 5 8.72 -37.35 -18.97
N LEU A 6 9.32 -37.68 -17.83
CA LEU A 6 8.80 -37.26 -16.52
C LEU A 6 9.12 -35.77 -16.37
N THR A 7 8.11 -34.92 -16.50
CA THR A 7 8.16 -33.53 -16.05
C THR A 7 7.93 -33.55 -14.54
N ALA A 8 8.98 -33.30 -13.76
CA ALA A 8 8.86 -33.07 -12.32
C ALA A 8 8.19 -31.70 -12.13
N LEU A 9 6.93 -31.70 -11.68
CA LEU A 9 6.20 -30.51 -11.27
C LEU A 9 6.73 -30.11 -9.88
N LEU A 10 7.64 -29.14 -9.81
CA LEU A 10 7.91 -28.45 -8.54
C LEU A 10 6.71 -27.53 -8.27
N LEU A 11 5.80 -28.00 -7.42
CA LEU A 11 4.82 -27.16 -6.75
C LEU A 11 5.56 -26.32 -5.71
N LEU A 12 6.15 -25.21 -6.15
CA LEU A 12 6.50 -24.12 -5.26
C LEU A 12 5.18 -23.50 -4.80
N SER A 13 4.87 -23.61 -3.52
CA SER A 13 3.80 -22.84 -2.89
C SER A 13 4.19 -21.36 -2.93
N ALA A 14 3.80 -20.68 -4.01
CA ALA A 14 3.87 -19.23 -4.12
C ALA A 14 2.84 -18.64 -3.14
N SER A 15 3.30 -18.25 -1.95
CA SER A 15 2.56 -17.34 -1.08
C SER A 15 2.48 -15.98 -1.78
N GLN A 16 1.27 -15.45 -1.94
CA GLN A 16 1.01 -14.09 -2.44
C GLN A 16 1.79 -13.09 -1.57
N ALA A 17 2.63 -12.26 -2.18
CA ALA A 17 3.13 -11.04 -1.57
C ALA A 17 2.10 -9.96 -1.91
N ASN A 18 1.25 -9.64 -0.94
CA ASN A 18 0.43 -8.43 -1.04
C ASN A 18 1.16 -7.37 -0.20
N ALA A 19 0.57 -6.20 -0.06
CA ALA A 19 0.71 -5.37 1.12
C ALA A 19 0.51 -6.15 2.44
N PHE A 20 0.45 -5.48 3.61
CA PHE A 20 -0.21 -6.13 4.76
C PHE A 20 -1.46 -6.82 4.23
N SER A 21 -1.60 -8.15 4.42
CA SER A 21 -2.59 -8.89 3.62
C SER A 21 -3.94 -8.18 3.66
N GLN A 22 -4.69 -8.13 2.55
CA GLN A 22 -5.97 -7.41 2.46
C GLN A 22 -6.85 -7.50 3.73
N GLU A 23 -6.94 -8.70 4.31
CA GLU A 23 -7.63 -8.96 5.58
C GLU A 23 -7.06 -8.16 6.78
N THR A 24 -5.73 -8.06 6.89
CA THR A 24 -5.06 -7.25 7.91
C THR A 24 -5.40 -5.78 7.80
N HIS A 25 -5.44 -5.18 6.60
CA HIS A 25 -5.90 -3.79 6.43
C HIS A 25 -7.32 -3.59 6.95
N LYS A 26 -8.24 -4.47 6.55
CA LYS A 26 -9.63 -4.43 7.00
C LYS A 26 -9.74 -4.48 8.52
N ARG A 27 -9.01 -5.42 9.13
CA ARG A 27 -9.00 -5.61 10.57
C ARG A 27 -8.46 -4.42 11.34
N ILE A 28 -7.37 -3.81 10.88
CA ILE A 28 -6.80 -2.59 11.48
C ILE A 28 -7.84 -1.47 11.54
N VAL A 29 -8.61 -1.29 10.47
CA VAL A 29 -9.66 -0.25 10.41
C VAL A 29 -10.82 -0.56 11.36
N ILE A 30 -11.27 -1.80 11.41
CA ILE A 30 -12.34 -2.22 12.33
C ILE A 30 -11.89 -2.03 13.79
N ASP A 31 -10.66 -2.42 14.11
CA ASP A 31 -10.07 -2.25 15.44
C ASP A 31 -9.92 -0.77 15.81
N ALA A 32 -9.59 0.11 14.86
CA ALA A 32 -9.56 1.55 15.08
C ALA A 32 -10.94 2.10 15.46
N VAL A 33 -12.01 1.71 14.75
CA VAL A 33 -13.38 2.14 15.08
C VAL A 33 -13.81 1.59 16.44
N ASN A 34 -13.50 0.33 16.74
CA ASN A 34 -13.76 -0.30 18.04
C ASN A 34 -13.02 0.42 19.17
N TYR A 35 -11.76 0.81 18.95
CA TYR A 35 -10.99 1.58 19.92
C TYR A 35 -11.64 2.94 20.18
N MET A 36 -12.06 3.67 19.14
CA MET A 36 -12.77 4.94 19.28
C MET A 36 -14.08 4.77 20.06
N GLN A 37 -14.81 3.67 19.83
CA GLN A 37 -16.04 3.35 20.57
C GLN A 37 -15.78 3.14 22.07
N GLN A 38 -14.67 2.50 22.41
CA GLN A 38 -14.26 2.26 23.80
C GLN A 38 -13.68 3.52 24.46
N HIS A 39 -13.17 4.46 23.66
CA HIS A 39 -12.53 5.70 24.12
C HIS A 39 -13.20 6.96 23.54
N PRO A 40 -14.52 7.15 23.77
CA PRO A 40 -15.26 8.23 23.13
C PRO A 40 -14.90 9.63 23.66
N SER A 41 -14.26 9.73 24.83
CA SER A 41 -13.84 11.00 25.44
C SER A 41 -12.50 11.52 24.92
N SER A 42 -11.66 10.65 24.34
CA SER A 42 -10.34 11.02 23.78
C SER A 42 -10.29 10.92 22.26
N THR A 43 -11.41 10.59 21.62
CA THR A 43 -11.54 10.46 20.16
C THR A 43 -12.79 11.19 19.66
N GLN A 44 -12.90 11.34 18.35
CA GLN A 44 -14.06 11.94 17.68
C GLN A 44 -15.20 10.94 17.47
N PHE A 45 -15.36 9.95 18.35
CA PHE A 45 -16.34 8.87 18.18
C PHE A 45 -17.79 9.36 18.02
N SER A 46 -18.18 10.42 18.75
CA SER A 46 -19.51 11.02 18.58
C SER A 46 -19.71 11.67 17.22
N ALA A 47 -18.66 12.22 16.61
CA ALA A 47 -18.72 12.73 15.24
C ALA A 47 -18.75 11.59 14.22
N LEU A 48 -17.96 10.54 14.43
CA LEU A 48 -17.98 9.32 13.62
C LEU A 48 -19.36 8.63 13.62
N THR A 49 -20.01 8.57 14.78
CA THR A 49 -21.38 8.03 14.91
C THR A 49 -22.39 8.87 14.11
N ARG A 50 -22.29 10.20 14.15
CA ARG A 50 -23.13 11.09 13.34
C ARG A 50 -22.87 10.89 11.85
N TYR A 51 -21.62 10.75 11.45
CA TYR A 51 -21.24 10.48 10.08
C TYR A 51 -21.81 9.13 9.58
N ALA A 52 -21.78 8.08 10.41
CA ALA A 52 -22.45 6.82 10.10
C ALA A 52 -23.95 7.01 9.86
N GLN A 53 -24.63 7.73 10.77
CA GLN A 53 -26.07 8.00 10.68
C GLN A 53 -26.44 8.81 9.42
N GLN A 54 -25.62 9.81 9.05
CA GLN A 54 -25.81 10.61 7.83
C GLN A 54 -25.73 9.75 6.55
N ASN A 55 -24.98 8.66 6.59
CA ASN A 55 -24.88 7.70 5.50
C ASN A 55 -25.84 6.49 5.66
N ASN A 56 -26.83 6.59 6.56
CA ASN A 56 -27.80 5.52 6.83
C ASN A 56 -27.17 4.19 7.29
N MET A 57 -26.07 4.28 8.05
CA MET A 57 -25.35 3.12 8.58
C MET A 57 -25.31 3.14 10.11
N THR A 58 -25.25 1.95 10.72
CA THR A 58 -24.75 1.80 12.09
C THR A 58 -23.23 2.01 12.13
N ILE A 59 -22.67 2.21 13.32
CA ILE A 59 -21.22 2.36 13.47
C ILE A 59 -20.46 1.10 13.00
N THR A 60 -21.01 -0.10 13.24
CA THR A 60 -20.43 -1.37 12.78
C THR A 60 -20.48 -1.49 11.26
N GLN A 61 -21.59 -1.09 10.63
CA GLN A 61 -21.69 -1.08 9.16
C GLN A 61 -20.71 -0.10 8.53
N LEU A 62 -20.53 1.08 9.14
CA LEU A 62 -19.52 2.02 8.70
C LEU A 62 -18.11 1.43 8.82
N ALA A 63 -17.78 0.79 9.94
CA ALA A 63 -16.47 0.13 10.12
C ALA A 63 -16.20 -0.93 9.04
N GLU A 64 -17.21 -1.75 8.71
CA GLU A 64 -17.12 -2.74 7.63
C GLU A 64 -16.89 -2.08 6.26
N VAL A 65 -17.60 -0.99 5.93
CA VAL A 65 -17.41 -0.29 4.65
C VAL A 65 -16.01 0.32 4.57
N LEU A 66 -15.54 0.96 5.64
CA LEU A 66 -14.20 1.57 5.68
C LEU A 66 -13.11 0.49 5.56
N GLY A 67 -13.24 -0.59 6.33
CA GLY A 67 -12.29 -1.70 6.31
C GLY A 67 -12.30 -2.47 4.99
N GLN A 68 -13.48 -2.70 4.40
CA GLN A 68 -13.57 -3.34 3.09
C GLN A 68 -12.96 -2.48 1.99
N ALA A 69 -13.19 -1.16 2.02
CA ALA A 69 -12.55 -0.27 1.07
C ALA A 69 -11.02 -0.30 1.20
N ALA A 70 -10.46 -0.34 2.42
CA ALA A 70 -9.02 -0.51 2.62
C ALA A 70 -8.48 -1.85 2.10
N TYR A 71 -9.27 -2.93 2.22
CA TYR A 71 -8.99 -4.25 1.65
C TYR A 71 -8.94 -4.22 0.12
N ASP A 72 -9.87 -3.50 -0.51
CA ASP A 72 -10.09 -3.54 -1.96
C ASP A 72 -9.00 -2.81 -2.76
N VAL A 73 -8.19 -1.95 -2.13
CA VAL A 73 -7.13 -1.16 -2.82
C VAL A 73 -6.06 -2.06 -3.45
N ASP A 74 -5.67 -3.14 -2.79
CA ASP A 74 -4.75 -4.16 -3.35
C ASP A 74 -5.24 -4.73 -4.69
N ASP A 75 -6.56 -4.66 -4.93
CA ASP A 75 -7.20 -5.22 -6.10
C ASP A 75 -7.49 -4.20 -7.21
N PHE A 76 -7.11 -2.93 -7.04
CA PHE A 76 -7.32 -1.90 -8.06
C PHE A 76 -6.67 -2.29 -9.39
N GLU A 77 -7.47 -2.20 -10.45
CA GLU A 77 -7.05 -2.47 -11.83
C GLU A 77 -6.85 -1.13 -12.57
N ASP A 78 -5.96 -0.29 -12.02
CA ASP A 78 -5.70 1.07 -12.48
C ASP A 78 -4.29 1.26 -13.09
N THR A 79 -3.43 0.25 -12.96
CA THR A 79 -2.03 0.33 -13.39
C THR A 79 -1.72 -0.76 -14.40
N PHE A 80 -1.38 -0.34 -15.61
CA PHE A 80 -1.03 -1.21 -16.73
C PHE A 80 0.34 -0.82 -17.27
N PHE A 81 1.22 -1.81 -17.47
CA PHE A 81 2.47 -1.63 -18.20
C PHE A 81 2.38 -2.29 -19.56
N CYS A 82 3.07 -1.70 -20.53
CA CYS A 82 3.14 -2.19 -21.89
C CYS A 82 4.48 -2.87 -22.14
N GLY A 83 4.39 -4.10 -22.66
CA GLY A 83 5.55 -4.96 -22.86
C GLY A 83 6.27 -4.70 -24.16
N ASN A 84 7.58 -4.41 -24.09
CA ASN A 84 8.37 -4.03 -25.26
C ASN A 84 8.51 -5.16 -26.31
N VAL A 85 8.31 -6.42 -25.94
CA VAL A 85 8.53 -7.60 -26.82
C VAL A 85 7.24 -8.22 -27.36
N ILE A 86 6.13 -8.17 -26.61
CA ILE A 86 4.88 -8.91 -26.92
C ILE A 86 3.74 -7.98 -27.35
N GLY A 87 3.87 -6.67 -27.11
CA GLY A 87 2.99 -5.67 -27.70
C GLY A 87 1.58 -5.56 -27.10
N SER A 88 1.44 -5.89 -25.81
CA SER A 88 0.19 -5.66 -25.10
C SER A 88 0.46 -5.09 -23.72
N CYS A 89 -0.38 -4.13 -23.34
CA CYS A 89 -0.45 -3.63 -21.99
C CYS A 89 -1.25 -4.61 -21.11
N VAL A 90 -0.69 -4.91 -19.94
CA VAL A 90 -1.22 -5.89 -18.97
C VAL A 90 -1.17 -5.30 -17.57
N GLN A 91 -2.01 -5.81 -16.68
CA GLN A 91 -2.09 -5.38 -15.27
C GLN A 91 -1.21 -6.20 -14.32
N ALA A 92 -0.66 -7.31 -14.82
CA ALA A 92 0.17 -8.25 -14.09
C ALA A 92 1.04 -9.03 -15.09
N PRO A 93 2.18 -9.58 -14.66
CA PRO A 93 3.01 -10.42 -15.53
C PRO A 93 2.28 -11.73 -15.88
N ILE A 94 2.25 -12.11 -17.17
CA ILE A 94 1.61 -13.36 -17.63
C ILE A 94 2.52 -14.56 -17.31
N TRP A 95 2.41 -15.11 -16.10
CA TRP A 95 2.95 -16.42 -15.76
C TRP A 95 1.82 -17.33 -15.28
N GLY A 96 1.61 -18.46 -15.98
CA GLY A 96 0.58 -19.44 -15.63
C GLY A 96 0.59 -19.81 -14.13
N ALA A 97 -0.59 -19.82 -13.51
CA ALA A 97 -0.83 -20.08 -12.09
C ALA A 97 -0.08 -19.18 -11.06
N ALA A 98 0.65 -18.17 -11.54
CA ALA A 98 1.37 -17.17 -10.73
C ALA A 98 0.83 -15.75 -10.97
N GLU A 99 -0.43 -15.60 -11.42
CA GLU A 99 -1.20 -14.33 -11.29
C GLU A 99 -1.21 -13.81 -9.84
N SER A 100 -0.92 -14.68 -8.88
CA SER A 100 -0.72 -14.39 -7.47
C SER A 100 0.57 -13.62 -7.13
N ILE A 101 1.45 -13.36 -8.09
CA ILE A 101 2.64 -12.53 -7.90
C ILE A 101 2.38 -11.20 -8.59
N VAL A 102 1.78 -10.30 -7.81
CA VAL A 102 1.94 -8.84 -7.90
C VAL A 102 1.23 -8.19 -9.11
N LYS A 103 0.02 -7.64 -8.87
CA LYS A 103 -0.57 -6.61 -9.75
C LYS A 103 0.40 -5.41 -9.79
N TYR A 104 0.53 -4.75 -10.94
CA TYR A 104 1.44 -3.59 -11.06
C TYR A 104 1.04 -2.42 -10.15
N THR A 105 -0.20 -2.38 -9.66
CA THR A 105 -0.63 -1.40 -8.66
C THR A 105 0.19 -1.46 -7.36
N SER A 106 0.74 -2.63 -7.02
CA SER A 106 1.63 -2.82 -5.85
C SER A 106 2.84 -1.88 -5.81
N TYR A 107 3.35 -1.42 -6.96
CA TYR A 107 4.50 -0.51 -7.00
C TYR A 107 4.20 0.87 -6.39
N TRP A 108 2.91 1.21 -6.20
CA TRP A 108 2.47 2.42 -5.52
C TRP A 108 2.36 2.30 -4.00
N HIS A 109 2.67 1.13 -3.42
CA HIS A 109 2.45 0.87 -1.99
C HIS A 109 3.65 1.27 -1.10
N PHE A 110 4.70 1.81 -1.71
CA PHE A 110 5.99 2.05 -1.06
C PHE A 110 6.16 3.52 -0.65
N GLN A 111 6.96 3.74 0.40
CA GLN A 111 7.57 5.03 0.71
C GLN A 111 9.03 4.76 1.08
N ASN A 112 9.97 5.23 0.29
CA ASN A 112 11.37 4.80 0.32
C ASN A 112 12.18 5.57 1.36
N HIS A 113 12.11 5.10 2.61
CA HIS A 113 12.91 5.64 3.72
C HIS A 113 14.41 5.36 3.60
N THR A 114 14.81 4.47 2.69
CA THR A 114 16.22 4.13 2.48
C THR A 114 16.97 5.15 1.62
N GLN A 115 16.25 6.00 0.90
CA GLN A 115 16.81 7.02 -0.01
C GLN A 115 16.33 8.43 0.32
N GLY A 116 15.11 8.59 0.83
CA GLY A 116 14.51 9.91 1.03
C GLY A 116 13.97 10.47 -0.28
N ALA A 117 14.21 11.77 -0.51
CA ALA A 117 13.62 12.52 -1.60
C ALA A 117 13.95 11.95 -3.00
N ASP A 118 13.04 12.16 -3.94
CA ASP A 118 13.11 11.58 -5.28
C ASP A 118 13.14 12.61 -6.43
N GLN A 119 13.13 12.10 -7.66
CA GLN A 119 13.20 12.92 -8.88
C GLN A 119 11.91 13.70 -9.16
N HIS A 120 10.79 13.37 -8.51
CA HIS A 120 9.55 14.14 -8.62
C HIS A 120 9.55 15.38 -7.72
N GLY A 121 10.45 15.42 -6.73
CA GLY A 121 10.47 16.44 -5.68
C GLY A 121 9.65 16.07 -4.45
N ASN A 122 9.31 14.79 -4.27
CA ASN A 122 8.70 14.32 -3.02
C ASN A 122 9.75 14.27 -1.90
N ASP A 123 9.33 14.40 -0.63
CA ASP A 123 10.22 14.23 0.53
C ASP A 123 10.73 12.78 0.66
N PHE A 124 9.93 11.81 0.20
CA PHE A 124 10.29 10.40 0.05
C PHE A 124 9.79 9.89 -1.31
N GLY A 125 10.60 9.11 -2.02
CA GLY A 125 10.16 8.43 -3.24
C GLY A 125 9.30 7.19 -2.99
N GLY A 126 8.66 6.65 -4.02
CA GLY A 126 8.02 5.33 -3.99
C GLY A 126 9.01 4.21 -4.35
N TYR A 127 8.49 3.14 -4.97
CA TYR A 127 9.33 2.10 -5.55
C TYR A 127 10.22 2.70 -6.66
N ASN A 128 11.49 2.30 -6.70
CA ASN A 128 12.38 2.58 -7.82
C ASN A 128 13.45 1.50 -7.86
N TYR A 129 13.43 0.68 -8.91
CA TYR A 129 14.32 -0.46 -9.05
C TYR A 129 15.82 -0.04 -8.98
N GLN A 130 16.20 1.04 -9.67
CA GLN A 130 17.58 1.55 -9.67
C GLN A 130 18.06 2.01 -8.29
N LYS A 131 17.14 2.35 -7.37
CA LYS A 131 17.43 2.95 -6.06
C LYS A 131 17.18 2.01 -4.89
N LEU A 132 16.91 0.73 -5.15
CA LEU A 132 16.78 -0.25 -4.07
C LEU A 132 18.11 -0.35 -3.31
N THR A 133 18.05 -0.22 -1.98
CA THR A 133 19.22 -0.45 -1.10
C THR A 133 19.24 -1.86 -0.54
N VAL A 134 18.09 -2.53 -0.61
CA VAL A 134 17.88 -3.89 -0.15
C VAL A 134 17.27 -4.67 -1.30
N TRP A 135 17.97 -5.72 -1.70
CA TRP A 135 17.67 -6.48 -2.91
C TRP A 135 17.28 -7.90 -2.58
N GLY A 136 16.29 -8.45 -3.29
CA GLY A 136 16.05 -9.88 -3.27
C GLY A 136 15.59 -10.48 -4.59
N ILE A 137 15.24 -11.76 -4.54
CA ILE A 137 14.98 -12.57 -5.74
C ILE A 137 13.77 -12.06 -6.52
N VAL A 138 12.73 -11.58 -5.83
CA VAL A 138 11.52 -11.05 -6.49
C VAL A 138 11.85 -9.79 -7.28
N ASP A 139 12.63 -8.86 -6.70
CA ASP A 139 13.05 -7.62 -7.39
C ASP A 139 13.91 -7.93 -8.62
N ASN A 140 14.83 -8.89 -8.49
CA ASN A 140 15.65 -9.35 -9.61
C ASN A 140 14.80 -9.97 -10.73
N LEU A 141 13.79 -10.78 -10.40
CA LEU A 141 12.87 -11.34 -11.38
C LEU A 141 12.04 -10.25 -12.06
N ALA A 142 11.57 -9.25 -11.31
CA ALA A 142 10.83 -8.12 -11.84
C ALA A 142 11.65 -7.39 -12.91
N SER A 143 12.91 -7.03 -12.65
CA SER A 143 13.75 -6.35 -13.65
C SER A 143 14.11 -7.16 -14.89
N ILE A 144 14.19 -8.48 -14.77
CA ILE A 144 14.44 -9.33 -15.95
C ILE A 144 13.18 -9.40 -16.80
N TRP A 145 12.01 -9.46 -16.15
CA TRP A 145 10.74 -9.64 -16.82
C TRP A 145 10.21 -8.34 -17.43
N LEU A 146 10.25 -7.25 -16.67
CA LEU A 146 9.75 -5.93 -17.02
C LEU A 146 10.78 -5.11 -17.78
N LYS A 147 11.75 -5.78 -18.40
CA LYS A 147 12.88 -5.13 -19.05
C LYS A 147 12.41 -4.24 -20.20
N GLY A 148 12.57 -2.94 -20.02
CA GLY A 148 12.09 -1.91 -20.94
C GLY A 148 10.56 -1.85 -21.04
N ASP A 149 9.82 -2.42 -20.08
CA ASP A 149 8.38 -2.17 -19.99
C ASP A 149 8.16 -0.72 -19.54
N TYR A 150 7.11 -0.10 -20.06
CA TYR A 150 6.75 1.29 -19.77
C TYR A 150 5.33 1.41 -19.21
N LEU A 151 5.05 2.48 -18.48
CA LEU A 151 3.70 2.77 -18.00
C LEU A 151 2.82 3.12 -19.20
N ASP A 152 1.66 2.50 -19.30
CA ASP A 152 0.74 2.72 -20.42
C ASP A 152 0.24 4.19 -20.47
N ASP A 153 0.40 4.86 -21.61
CA ASP A 153 0.10 6.29 -21.84
C ASP A 153 -1.11 6.54 -22.76
N GLY A 154 -1.82 5.48 -23.11
CA GLY A 154 -3.08 5.52 -23.84
C GLY A 154 -2.93 5.54 -25.37
N GLN A 155 -4.09 5.58 -26.04
CA GLN A 155 -4.14 5.43 -27.49
C GLN A 155 -3.34 6.53 -28.21
N GLY A 156 -2.31 6.11 -28.97
CA GLY A 156 -1.43 7.02 -29.71
C GLY A 156 -0.18 7.46 -28.94
N GLY A 157 0.05 6.88 -27.77
CA GLY A 157 1.27 6.97 -26.98
C GLY A 157 2.43 6.12 -27.52
N GLU A 158 3.38 5.78 -26.64
CA GLU A 158 4.56 4.99 -27.01
C GLU A 158 4.17 3.66 -27.67
N THR A 159 4.90 3.33 -28.73
CA THR A 159 4.75 2.05 -29.42
C THR A 159 6.05 1.29 -29.21
N GLY A 160 6.02 0.29 -28.32
CA GLY A 160 7.17 -0.55 -28.00
C GLY A 160 7.88 -1.14 -29.22
N TRP A 161 8.95 -1.92 -29.01
CA TRP A 161 9.85 -2.31 -30.10
C TRP A 161 9.12 -2.84 -31.34
N PHE A 162 9.51 -2.32 -32.51
CA PHE A 162 8.92 -2.62 -33.82
C PHE A 162 7.46 -2.17 -34.01
N ASN A 163 7.00 -1.16 -33.26
CA ASN A 163 5.61 -0.70 -33.22
C ASN A 163 4.63 -1.83 -32.85
N ALA A 164 5.09 -2.78 -32.01
CA ALA A 164 4.33 -3.98 -31.72
C ALA A 164 3.21 -3.74 -30.69
N ASP A 165 3.24 -2.62 -29.95
CA ASP A 165 2.33 -2.38 -28.84
C ASP A 165 0.99 -1.72 -29.21
N SER A 166 -0.01 -2.00 -28.37
CA SER A 166 -1.35 -1.44 -28.43
C SER A 166 -1.73 -0.80 -27.09
N SER A 167 -1.16 0.37 -26.82
CA SER A 167 -1.54 1.21 -25.68
C SER A 167 -3.04 1.55 -25.66
N LYS A 168 -3.69 1.41 -24.49
CA LYS A 168 -5.16 1.33 -24.38
C LYS A 168 -5.79 1.99 -23.14
N TYR A 169 -5.14 1.93 -21.98
CA TYR A 169 -5.78 2.20 -20.70
C TYR A 169 -5.45 3.61 -20.15
N ASN A 170 -4.33 4.21 -20.58
CA ASN A 170 -3.82 5.51 -20.14
C ASN A 170 -3.50 5.57 -18.63
N SER A 171 -2.78 4.56 -18.12
CA SER A 171 -2.34 4.50 -16.72
C SER A 171 -1.56 5.75 -16.30
N TYR A 172 -0.67 6.28 -17.14
CA TYR A 172 0.04 7.52 -16.85
C TYR A 172 -0.93 8.71 -16.72
N GLY A 173 -1.82 8.91 -17.70
CA GLY A 173 -2.75 10.04 -17.67
C GLY A 173 -3.85 9.95 -16.60
N ILE A 174 -4.08 8.77 -16.01
CA ILE A 174 -5.13 8.55 -15.00
C ILE A 174 -4.53 8.36 -13.61
N THR A 175 -3.74 7.31 -13.43
CA THR A 175 -3.28 6.84 -12.13
C THR A 175 -2.17 7.72 -11.60
N GLU A 176 -1.11 7.95 -12.40
CA GLU A 176 -0.02 8.84 -12.01
C GLU A 176 -0.52 10.29 -11.79
N ALA A 177 -1.36 10.80 -12.68
CA ALA A 177 -1.86 12.17 -12.58
C ALA A 177 -2.62 12.43 -11.27
N ASN A 178 -3.34 11.43 -10.75
CA ASN A 178 -4.02 11.53 -9.46
C ASN A 178 -3.03 11.43 -8.29
N TYR A 179 -1.90 10.73 -8.46
CA TYR A 179 -0.91 10.47 -7.42
C TYR A 179 0.23 11.49 -7.38
N ARG A 180 0.28 12.41 -8.35
CA ARG A 180 1.22 13.53 -8.37
C ARG A 180 0.71 14.70 -7.53
N ILE A 181 0.96 14.67 -6.23
CA ILE A 181 0.54 15.73 -5.31
C ILE A 181 1.70 16.66 -4.98
N ASP A 182 1.60 17.92 -5.42
CA ASP A 182 2.62 18.98 -5.24
C ASP A 182 4.01 18.64 -5.80
N SER A 183 4.09 17.62 -6.67
CA SER A 183 5.32 17.14 -7.29
C SER A 183 5.30 17.31 -8.81
N GLN A 184 6.43 17.01 -9.48
CA GLN A 184 6.58 17.12 -10.92
C GLN A 184 6.81 15.73 -11.52
N SER A 185 6.19 15.47 -12.67
CA SER A 185 6.48 14.27 -13.45
C SER A 185 6.41 14.60 -14.93
N ASN A 186 7.09 13.77 -15.71
CA ASN A 186 6.95 13.72 -17.16
C ASN A 186 6.99 12.25 -17.58
N TYR A 187 6.42 11.96 -18.75
CA TYR A 187 6.28 10.59 -19.19
C TYR A 187 7.62 9.85 -19.38
N SER A 188 8.70 10.55 -19.74
CA SER A 188 10.04 9.94 -19.83
C SER A 188 10.65 9.54 -18.48
N MET A 189 9.95 9.75 -17.36
CA MET A 189 10.29 9.09 -16.09
C MET A 189 9.71 7.68 -16.01
N TYR A 190 8.76 7.33 -16.88
CA TYR A 190 7.97 6.09 -16.87
C TYR A 190 8.10 5.26 -18.15
N ASP A 191 9.08 5.56 -19.00
CA ASP A 191 9.33 4.89 -20.28
C ASP A 191 10.26 3.67 -20.16
N ASP A 192 10.83 3.43 -18.97
CA ASP A 192 11.70 2.28 -18.67
C ASP A 192 11.60 1.84 -17.20
N PHE A 193 11.00 0.66 -16.93
CA PHE A 193 10.79 0.10 -15.59
C PHE A 193 12.05 0.07 -14.74
N GLU A 194 13.22 -0.21 -15.34
CA GLU A 194 14.49 -0.26 -14.62
C GLU A 194 14.87 1.08 -13.98
N GLU A 195 14.34 2.20 -14.50
CA GLU A 195 14.65 3.56 -14.05
C GLU A 195 13.45 4.29 -13.43
N MET A 196 12.23 3.75 -13.54
CA MET A 196 11.00 4.42 -13.10
C MET A 196 10.99 4.77 -11.61
N PRO A 197 10.79 6.05 -11.26
CA PRO A 197 10.39 6.44 -9.93
C PRO A 197 8.85 6.37 -9.83
N PHE A 198 8.32 5.50 -8.97
CA PHE A 198 6.90 5.53 -8.61
C PHE A 198 6.65 6.64 -7.58
N GLN A 199 5.46 7.24 -7.63
CA GLN A 199 4.98 8.15 -6.57
C GLN A 199 4.80 7.35 -5.28
N PRO A 200 5.08 7.94 -4.10
CA PRO A 200 4.96 7.25 -2.83
C PRO A 200 3.50 7.08 -2.39
N ILE A 201 3.22 6.05 -1.58
CA ILE A 201 1.86 5.72 -1.10
C ILE A 201 1.17 6.85 -0.31
N ASP A 202 1.93 7.73 0.32
CA ASP A 202 1.33 8.88 1.03
C ASP A 202 0.74 9.91 0.07
N ASN A 203 1.22 10.01 -1.17
CA ASN A 203 0.55 10.80 -2.20
C ASN A 203 -0.79 10.17 -2.63
N LEU A 204 -0.86 8.83 -2.74
CA LEU A 204 -2.11 8.11 -2.99
C LEU A 204 -3.12 8.35 -1.86
N GLY A 205 -2.66 8.18 -0.61
CA GLY A 205 -3.44 8.46 0.59
C GLY A 205 -3.97 9.89 0.61
N GLN A 206 -3.14 10.86 0.23
CA GLN A 206 -3.49 12.27 0.15
C GLN A 206 -4.55 12.55 -0.92
N TYR A 207 -4.42 11.95 -2.10
CA TYR A 207 -5.41 12.07 -3.18
C TYR A 207 -6.78 11.55 -2.74
N TRP A 208 -6.84 10.35 -2.13
CA TRP A 208 -8.09 9.80 -1.62
C TRP A 208 -8.63 10.63 -0.46
N TYR A 209 -7.77 11.17 0.40
CA TYR A 209 -8.21 12.00 1.52
C TYR A 209 -8.85 13.30 1.02
N GLN A 210 -8.26 13.98 0.04
CA GLN A 210 -8.85 15.16 -0.61
C GLN A 210 -10.17 14.81 -1.30
N SER A 211 -10.22 13.69 -2.01
CA SER A 211 -11.44 13.18 -2.65
C SER A 211 -12.54 12.90 -1.62
N TYR A 212 -12.18 12.41 -0.43
CA TYR A 212 -13.09 12.24 0.70
C TYR A 212 -13.57 13.59 1.24
N LEU A 213 -12.67 14.56 1.45
CA LEU A 213 -13.07 15.88 1.96
C LEU A 213 -14.13 16.52 1.05
N GLN A 214 -13.98 16.37 -0.26
CA GLN A 214 -14.92 16.88 -1.27
C GLN A 214 -16.23 16.09 -1.33
N SER A 215 -16.16 14.75 -1.36
CA SER A 215 -17.32 13.89 -1.62
C SER A 215 -18.09 13.50 -0.35
N GLY A 216 -17.38 13.39 0.77
CA GLY A 216 -17.89 12.77 2.00
C GLY A 216 -18.14 11.27 1.92
N ASN A 217 -17.69 10.60 0.87
CA ASN A 217 -17.99 9.19 0.63
C ASN A 217 -17.20 8.28 1.60
N PRO A 218 -17.87 7.42 2.40
CA PRO A 218 -17.20 6.50 3.31
C PRO A 218 -16.22 5.56 2.60
N GLN A 219 -16.54 5.07 1.41
CA GLN A 219 -15.67 4.16 0.67
C GLN A 219 -14.35 4.84 0.31
N VAL A 220 -14.41 6.09 -0.14
CA VAL A 220 -13.21 6.89 -0.49
C VAL A 220 -12.34 7.14 0.75
N LEU A 221 -12.95 7.39 1.91
CA LEU A 221 -12.21 7.48 3.17
C LEU A 221 -11.53 6.15 3.52
N GLY A 222 -12.18 5.02 3.27
CA GLY A 222 -11.59 3.71 3.50
C GLY A 222 -10.36 3.42 2.65
N PHE A 223 -10.30 3.90 1.40
CA PHE A 223 -9.10 3.80 0.56
C PHE A 223 -7.88 4.48 1.22
N VAL A 224 -8.08 5.60 1.92
CA VAL A 224 -7.02 6.28 2.67
C VAL A 224 -6.38 5.34 3.70
N PHE A 225 -7.15 4.45 4.33
CA PHE A 225 -6.62 3.58 5.39
C PHE A 225 -5.77 2.42 4.88
N HIS A 226 -5.76 2.18 3.57
CA HIS A 226 -4.78 1.29 2.96
C HIS A 226 -3.34 1.78 3.16
N THR A 227 -3.13 3.09 3.38
CA THR A 227 -1.82 3.66 3.76
C THR A 227 -1.20 3.09 5.03
N THR A 228 -1.93 2.25 5.78
CA THR A 228 -1.35 1.39 6.84
C THR A 228 -0.23 0.48 6.35
N ASP A 229 -0.06 0.33 5.04
CA ASP A 229 1.16 -0.20 4.42
C ASP A 229 2.45 0.52 4.80
N LEU A 230 2.38 1.79 5.20
CA LEU A 230 3.53 2.47 5.76
C LEU A 230 4.02 1.84 7.08
N LEU A 231 3.18 1.04 7.74
CA LEU A 231 3.53 0.24 8.92
C LEU A 231 3.90 -1.21 8.57
N GLN A 232 3.96 -1.52 7.28
CA GLN A 232 4.54 -2.75 6.74
C GLN A 232 6.06 -2.46 6.51
N PRO A 233 6.99 -3.18 7.17
CA PRO A 233 8.42 -2.86 7.08
C PRO A 233 9.03 -2.95 5.67
N HIS A 234 8.68 -3.97 4.89
CA HIS A 234 9.13 -4.12 3.50
C HIS A 234 8.73 -2.95 2.61
N HIS A 235 7.61 -2.26 2.89
CA HIS A 235 7.12 -1.13 2.12
C HIS A 235 7.91 0.16 2.40
N THR A 236 8.51 0.28 3.59
CA THR A 236 9.38 1.41 3.95
C THR A 236 10.85 1.16 3.68
N TRP A 237 11.26 -0.11 3.69
CA TRP A 237 12.56 -0.58 3.23
C TRP A 237 12.61 -0.83 1.71
N THR A 238 11.49 -0.66 1.01
CA THR A 238 11.33 -0.77 -0.44
C THR A 238 11.86 -2.08 -1.00
N THR A 239 11.31 -3.21 -0.58
CA THR A 239 11.70 -4.53 -1.10
C THR A 239 10.47 -5.42 -1.26
N SER A 240 10.26 -6.02 -2.44
CA SER A 240 9.20 -7.04 -2.62
C SER A 240 9.66 -8.45 -2.23
N ALA A 241 10.90 -8.58 -1.75
CA ALA A 241 11.54 -9.83 -1.38
C ALA A 241 11.81 -9.95 0.14
N LEU A 242 12.78 -10.76 0.54
CA LEU A 242 13.25 -10.87 1.93
C LEU A 242 12.13 -11.13 2.95
N ASN A 243 11.45 -12.27 2.80
CA ASN A 243 10.37 -12.71 3.67
C ASN A 243 9.10 -11.86 3.64
N HIS A 244 8.92 -10.92 2.70
CA HIS A 244 7.73 -10.06 2.56
C HIS A 244 6.40 -10.83 2.74
N ALA A 245 6.02 -11.67 1.79
CA ALA A 245 4.80 -12.48 1.87
C ALA A 245 4.71 -13.35 3.15
N SER A 246 5.86 -13.84 3.62
CA SER A 246 5.94 -14.71 4.80
C SER A 246 5.72 -13.94 6.10
N TRP A 247 6.12 -12.67 6.15
CA TRP A 247 5.88 -11.77 7.27
C TRP A 247 4.40 -11.43 7.36
N GLU A 248 3.78 -11.04 6.24
CA GLU A 248 2.36 -10.68 6.20
C GLU A 248 1.45 -11.86 6.51
N SER A 249 1.77 -13.03 5.96
CA SER A 249 1.06 -14.26 6.30
C SER A 249 1.15 -14.55 7.80
N TRP A 250 2.32 -14.34 8.40
CA TRP A 250 2.50 -14.53 9.84
C TRP A 250 1.69 -13.51 10.65
N VAL A 251 1.69 -12.23 10.27
CA VAL A 251 0.87 -11.21 10.93
C VAL A 251 -0.60 -11.61 10.86
N LYS A 252 -1.09 -11.98 9.67
CA LYS A 252 -2.48 -12.42 9.47
C LYS A 252 -2.83 -13.63 10.34
N ASP A 253 -1.96 -14.63 10.39
CA ASP A 253 -2.23 -15.88 11.09
C ASP A 253 -2.13 -15.75 12.62
N TYR A 254 -1.27 -14.85 13.12
CA TYR A 254 -1.03 -14.66 14.56
C TYR A 254 -1.76 -13.44 15.15
N TYR A 255 -2.48 -12.66 14.35
CA TYR A 255 -3.13 -11.42 14.78
C TYR A 255 -3.95 -11.57 16.07
N ASP A 256 -4.86 -12.55 16.10
CA ASP A 256 -5.71 -12.81 17.27
C ASP A 256 -4.97 -13.55 18.38
N GLN A 257 -4.17 -14.55 18.01
CA GLN A 257 -3.47 -15.40 18.96
C GLN A 257 -2.51 -14.58 19.83
N GLU A 258 -1.82 -13.63 19.21
CA GLU A 258 -0.82 -12.78 19.85
C GLU A 258 -1.38 -11.43 20.32
N GLN A 259 -2.70 -11.23 20.16
CA GLN A 259 -3.43 -10.03 20.59
C GLN A 259 -2.80 -8.75 20.04
N LEU A 260 -2.54 -8.73 18.72
CA LEU A 260 -1.86 -7.60 18.08
C LEU A 260 -2.67 -6.29 18.11
N ASN A 261 -3.97 -6.38 18.40
CA ASN A 261 -4.87 -5.24 18.66
C ASN A 261 -5.02 -4.90 20.15
N ASP A 262 -4.02 -5.19 20.98
CA ASP A 262 -4.00 -4.82 22.41
C ASP A 262 -4.27 -3.31 22.59
N THR A 263 -5.33 -2.98 23.33
CA THR A 263 -5.79 -1.61 23.52
C THR A 263 -4.79 -0.75 24.28
N VAL A 264 -3.99 -1.32 25.19
CA VAL A 264 -2.94 -0.62 25.92
C VAL A 264 -1.82 -0.22 24.95
N LEU A 265 -1.42 -1.13 24.06
CA LEU A 265 -0.40 -0.82 23.04
C LEU A 265 -0.93 0.21 22.03
N ILE A 266 -2.20 0.15 21.65
CA ILE A 266 -2.82 1.17 20.79
C ILE A 266 -2.82 2.53 21.50
N THR A 267 -3.20 2.60 22.78
CA THR A 267 -3.16 3.86 23.55
C THR A 267 -1.75 4.43 23.65
N GLN A 268 -0.72 3.59 23.77
CA GLN A 268 0.67 4.05 23.75
C GLN A 268 1.07 4.56 22.37
N ALA A 269 0.74 3.82 21.30
CA ALA A 269 1.01 4.21 19.93
C ALA A 269 0.30 5.52 19.54
N MET A 270 -0.90 5.79 20.06
CA MET A 270 -1.59 7.07 19.86
C MET A 270 -0.76 8.29 20.29
N GLN A 271 0.15 8.12 21.27
CA GLN A 271 0.99 9.20 21.81
C GLN A 271 2.25 9.46 20.98
N THR A 272 2.61 8.56 20.06
CA THR A 272 3.83 8.68 19.24
C THR A 272 3.60 9.52 17.98
N PHE A 273 2.35 9.61 17.53
CA PHE A 273 1.94 10.48 16.44
C PHE A 273 1.59 11.90 16.91
N SER A 274 2.05 12.89 16.16
CA SER A 274 1.56 14.26 16.26
C SER A 274 0.20 14.37 15.57
N PRO A 275 -0.88 14.80 16.26
CA PRO A 275 -2.19 15.00 15.63
C PRO A 275 -2.13 16.02 14.50
N LEU A 276 -2.92 15.80 13.45
CA LEU A 276 -3.09 16.76 12.37
C LEU A 276 -3.79 18.03 12.87
N ASP A 277 -3.36 19.19 12.38
CA ASP A 277 -4.09 20.45 12.59
C ASP A 277 -5.49 20.33 11.98
N ILE A 278 -6.52 20.78 12.69
CA ILE A 278 -7.93 20.66 12.27
C ILE A 278 -8.23 21.32 10.93
N ASN A 279 -7.45 22.33 10.52
CA ASN A 279 -7.60 23.04 9.26
C ASN A 279 -6.64 22.52 8.18
N SER A 280 -5.77 21.56 8.51
CA SER A 280 -4.91 20.94 7.51
C SER A 280 -5.75 20.12 6.54
N GLN A 281 -5.44 20.22 5.26
CA GLN A 281 -5.94 19.27 4.25
C GLN A 281 -4.88 18.26 3.84
N ASP A 282 -3.64 18.41 4.35
CA ASP A 282 -2.53 17.52 4.09
C ASP A 282 -2.36 16.53 5.23
N VAL A 283 -2.50 15.23 4.93
CA VAL A 283 -2.34 14.13 5.87
C VAL A 283 -0.97 13.45 5.75
N ARG A 284 -0.18 13.77 4.72
CA ARG A 284 1.15 13.17 4.49
C ARG A 284 2.11 13.31 5.68
N PRO A 285 2.11 14.40 6.47
CA PRO A 285 2.97 14.48 7.66
C PRO A 285 2.66 13.41 8.71
N LEU A 286 1.39 12.98 8.85
CA LEU A 286 1.02 11.88 9.75
C LEU A 286 1.45 10.54 9.16
N LEU A 287 1.20 10.34 7.86
CA LEU A 287 1.59 9.13 7.14
C LEU A 287 3.11 8.89 7.19
N THR A 288 3.89 9.94 6.95
CA THR A 288 5.37 9.92 7.03
C THR A 288 5.88 9.55 8.42
N GLN A 289 5.20 9.96 9.50
CA GLN A 289 5.55 9.50 10.86
C GLN A 289 5.38 7.99 11.01
N GLY A 290 4.32 7.42 10.41
CA GLY A 290 4.08 5.98 10.39
C GLY A 290 5.19 5.25 9.62
N GLY A 291 5.51 5.75 8.43
CA GLY A 291 6.61 5.23 7.61
C GLY A 291 7.96 5.26 8.34
N ALA A 292 8.30 6.39 8.96
CA ALA A 292 9.54 6.56 9.70
C ALA A 292 9.63 5.60 10.91
N PHE A 293 8.50 5.38 11.59
CA PHE A 293 8.43 4.41 12.69
C PHE A 293 8.70 2.99 12.20
N SER A 294 7.99 2.56 11.14
CA SER A 294 8.15 1.23 10.54
C SER A 294 9.58 0.99 10.05
N TYR A 295 10.17 1.98 9.38
CA TYR A 295 11.56 1.90 8.94
C TYR A 295 12.52 1.70 10.11
N ALA A 296 12.34 2.46 11.19
CA ALA A 296 13.20 2.42 12.38
C ALA A 296 13.07 1.12 13.19
N GLN A 297 11.87 0.50 13.24
CA GLN A 297 11.60 -0.65 14.10
C GLN A 297 11.51 -2.00 13.35
N GLY A 298 11.21 -1.97 12.05
CA GLY A 298 10.78 -3.15 11.31
C GLY A 298 11.87 -3.94 10.60
N GLY A 299 13.12 -3.45 10.54
CA GLY A 299 14.17 -4.04 9.71
C GLY A 299 14.50 -5.52 10.00
N ILE A 300 14.23 -6.02 11.20
CA ILE A 300 14.53 -7.41 11.58
C ILE A 300 13.69 -8.43 10.80
N VAL A 301 12.44 -8.12 10.46
CA VAL A 301 11.52 -9.08 9.80
C VAL A 301 11.86 -9.33 8.34
N LEU A 302 12.70 -8.48 7.74
CA LEU A 302 13.27 -8.72 6.41
C LEU A 302 14.14 -9.99 6.41
N ASN A 303 14.83 -10.27 7.51
CA ASN A 303 15.80 -11.38 7.57
C ASN A 303 15.38 -12.50 8.53
N SER A 304 14.50 -12.23 9.50
CA SER A 304 14.07 -13.21 10.49
C SER A 304 12.69 -13.83 10.18
N LYS A 305 12.64 -15.16 10.32
CA LYS A 305 11.40 -15.94 10.40
C LYS A 305 11.10 -16.43 11.82
N ASP A 306 11.94 -16.08 12.79
CA ASP A 306 11.73 -16.47 14.18
C ASP A 306 10.42 -15.85 14.70
N HIS A 307 9.68 -16.62 15.48
CA HIS A 307 8.38 -16.19 15.98
C HIS A 307 8.51 -15.00 16.94
N TYR A 308 9.52 -14.98 17.81
CA TYR A 308 9.67 -13.92 18.81
C TYR A 308 10.15 -12.61 18.19
N ASP A 309 11.10 -12.66 17.25
CA ASP A 309 11.51 -11.48 16.49
C ASP A 309 10.33 -10.83 15.76
N ARG A 310 9.48 -11.67 15.15
CA ARG A 310 8.26 -11.24 14.46
C ARG A 310 7.22 -10.70 15.42
N LEU A 311 7.02 -11.36 16.55
CA LEU A 311 6.09 -10.92 17.59
C LEU A 311 6.48 -9.57 18.17
N ASP A 312 7.75 -9.37 18.49
CA ASP A 312 8.26 -8.11 19.04
C ASP A 312 8.11 -6.96 18.03
N THR A 313 8.29 -7.23 16.74
CA THR A 313 8.03 -6.25 15.68
C THR A 313 6.54 -5.99 15.50
N ALA A 314 5.72 -7.04 15.47
CA ALA A 314 4.27 -6.95 15.23
C ALA A 314 3.54 -6.19 16.34
N LYS A 315 3.94 -6.40 17.60
CA LYS A 315 3.46 -5.65 18.77
C LYS A 315 3.81 -4.16 18.75
N GLN A 316 4.69 -3.75 17.84
CA GLN A 316 4.97 -2.34 17.58
C GLN A 316 4.14 -1.85 16.39
N VAL A 317 4.31 -2.47 15.22
CA VAL A 317 3.77 -1.91 13.98
C VAL A 317 2.24 -2.01 13.86
N ILE A 318 1.59 -3.05 14.38
CA ILE A 318 0.13 -3.21 14.28
C ILE A 318 -0.61 -2.18 15.16
N PRO A 319 -0.27 -2.01 16.45
CA PRO A 319 -0.85 -0.93 17.25
C PRO A 319 -0.61 0.47 16.66
N HIS A 320 0.54 0.70 16.02
CA HIS A 320 0.83 1.97 15.34
C HIS A 320 0.00 2.14 14.05
N ALA A 321 -0.27 1.08 13.30
CA ALA A 321 -1.18 1.14 12.16
C ALA A 321 -2.61 1.48 12.59
N ILE A 322 -3.10 0.85 13.67
CA ILE A 322 -4.41 1.17 14.25
C ILE A 322 -4.45 2.62 14.75
N ALA A 323 -3.40 3.07 15.46
CA ALA A 323 -3.29 4.45 15.93
C ALA A 323 -3.30 5.46 14.78
N MET A 324 -2.61 5.18 13.68
CA MET A 324 -2.61 6.04 12.49
C MET A 324 -4.01 6.17 11.90
N VAL A 325 -4.78 5.07 11.79
CA VAL A 325 -6.18 5.12 11.34
C VAL A 325 -7.05 5.91 12.32
N ILE A 326 -6.86 5.77 13.63
CA ILE A 326 -7.60 6.56 14.63
C ILE A 326 -7.32 8.05 14.47
N HIS A 327 -6.07 8.46 14.24
CA HIS A 327 -5.70 9.86 13.99
C HIS A 327 -6.33 10.40 12.70
N LEU A 328 -6.29 9.62 11.61
CA LEU A 328 -6.96 9.98 10.36
C LEU A 328 -8.47 10.11 10.53
N LEU A 329 -9.12 9.17 11.23
CA LEU A 329 -10.56 9.22 11.53
C LEU A 329 -10.91 10.43 12.40
N ASN A 330 -10.12 10.69 13.45
CA ASN A 330 -10.30 11.87 14.31
C ASN A 330 -10.30 13.14 13.46
N HIS A 331 -9.32 13.29 12.58
CA HIS A 331 -9.19 14.45 11.72
C HIS A 331 -10.30 14.54 10.67
N ALA A 332 -10.57 13.43 9.96
CA ALA A 332 -11.63 13.32 8.93
C ALA A 332 -13.00 13.80 9.41
N MET A 333 -13.35 13.47 10.67
CA MET A 333 -14.65 13.81 11.24
C MET A 333 -14.82 15.30 11.55
N VAL A 334 -13.73 16.07 11.62
CA VAL A 334 -13.77 17.49 11.96
C VAL A 334 -13.28 18.40 10.85
N ALA A 335 -12.50 17.89 9.90
CA ALA A 335 -11.98 18.65 8.76
C ALA A 335 -13.04 18.94 7.68
N ARG A 336 -14.17 18.23 7.69
CA ARG A 336 -15.28 18.39 6.72
C ARG A 336 -16.34 19.44 7.12
N GLN A 337 -15.97 20.43 7.94
CA GLN A 337 -16.92 21.43 8.44
C GLN A 337 -17.12 22.61 7.50
#